data_AF-S9QWH2-F1
#
_entry.id   AF-S9QWH2-F1
#
_cell.length_a   1.000
_cell.length_b   1.000
_cell.length_c   1.000
_cell.angle_alpha   90.00
_cell.angle_beta   90.00
_cell.angle_gamma   90.00
#
_symmetry.space_group_name_H-M   'P 1'
#
loop_
_entity.id
_entity.type
_entity.pdbx_description
1 polymer ?
#
loop_
_entity_poly.entity_id
_entity_poly.type
_entity_poly.pdbx_seq_one_letter_code
_entity_poly.pdbx_strand_id
1 'polypeptide(L)' 'MTTKIPANQISTVAVPGTDGKQLAQGELKESWNEDVDGVKKTFGSVDVGRKTVTGEML' A
#
# COMPACT_ATOMS: atom_id res chain seq x y z
N MET A 1 3.57 15.35 0.66
CA MET A 1 4.44 15.27 1.85
C MET A 1 4.90 13.82 1.96
N THR A 2 6.20 13.54 1.88
CA THR A 2 6.71 12.18 2.04
C THR A 2 6.76 11.85 3.54
N THR A 3 5.90 10.94 3.98
CA THR A 3 5.89 10.46 5.36
C THR A 3 7.13 9.61 5.60
N LYS A 4 7.86 9.85 6.69
CA LYS A 4 9.03 9.03 7.06
C LYS A 4 8.53 7.65 7.48
N ILE A 5 8.71 6.64 6.62
CA ILE A 5 8.33 5.26 6.91
C ILE A 5 9.41 4.63 7.79
N PRO A 6 9.08 4.11 8.99
CA PRO A 6 10.01 3.34 9.79
C PRO A 6 10.55 2.14 8.99
N ALA A 7 11.86 1.92 9.08
CA ALA A 7 12.49 0.77 8.44
C ALA A 7 11.81 -0.53 8.90
N ASN A 8 11.61 -1.46 7.96
CA ASN A 8 10.96 -2.75 8.19
C ASN A 8 9.50 -2.67 8.66
N GLN A 9 8.80 -1.54 8.45
CA GLN A 9 7.36 -1.50 8.69
C GLN A 9 6.67 -2.49 7.76
N ILE A 10 5.96 -3.47 8.33
CA ILE A 10 5.12 -4.38 7.56
C ILE A 10 3.75 -3.73 7.38
N SER A 11 3.22 -3.78 6.16
CA SER A 11 1.88 -3.28 5.85
C SER A 11 1.17 -4.19 4.88
N THR A 12 -0.15 -4.06 4.84
CA THR A 12 -1.03 -4.83 3.97
C THR A 12 -1.67 -3.89 2.97
N VAL A 13 -1.66 -4.28 1.69
CA VAL A 13 -2.34 -3.56 0.61
C VAL A 13 -3.28 -4.49 -0.14
N ALA A 14 -4.40 -3.96 -0.63
CA ALA A 14 -5.26 -4.66 -1.57
C ALA A 14 -4.60 -4.72 -2.96
N VAL A 15 -4.51 -5.91 -3.55
CA VAL A 15 -3.90 -6.09 -4.87
C VAL A 15 -4.80 -5.47 -5.95
N PRO A 16 -4.28 -4.54 -6.79
CA PRO A 16 -5.06 -3.92 -7.86
C PRO A 16 -5.63 -4.94 -8.83
N GLY A 17 -6.85 -4.69 -9.31
CA GLY A 17 -7.53 -5.57 -10.26
C GLY A 17 -8.13 -6.85 -9.65
N THR A 18 -8.09 -7.00 -8.32
CA THR A 18 -8.70 -8.15 -7.63
C THR A 18 -10.00 -7.81 -6.91
N ASP A 19 -10.54 -6.61 -7.12
CA ASP A 19 -11.72 -6.08 -6.40
C ASP A 19 -11.59 -6.19 -4.87
N GLY A 20 -10.37 -6.03 -4.34
CA GLY A 20 -10.07 -6.17 -2.91
C GLY A 20 -10.07 -7.60 -2.38
N LYS A 21 -10.21 -8.62 -3.24
CA LYS A 21 -10.25 -10.05 -2.82
C LYS A 21 -8.88 -10.64 -2.54
N GLN A 22 -7.81 -10.04 -3.04
CA GLN A 22 -6.45 -10.46 -2.74
C GLN A 22 -5.69 -9.35 -2.02
N LEU A 23 -4.93 -9.76 -1.02
CA LEU A 23 -4.11 -8.87 -0.20
C LEU A 23 -2.64 -9.26 -0.35
N ALA A 24 -1.77 -8.25 -0.36
CA ALA A 24 -0.34 -8.42 -0.30
C ALA A 24 0.17 -7.81 1.01
N GLN A 25 0.98 -8.58 1.75
CA GLN A 25 1.60 -8.14 2.98
C GLN A 25 3.11 -8.19 2.83
N GLY A 26 3.78 -7.08 3.12
CA GLY A 26 5.22 -6.95 2.92
C GLY A 26 5.80 -5.71 3.57
N GLU A 27 7.09 -5.47 3.33
CA GLU A 27 7.76 -4.27 3.84
C GLU A 27 7.28 -3.04 3.09
N LEU A 28 6.68 -2.08 3.81
CA LEU A 28 6.22 -0.81 3.27
C LEU A 28 7.42 0.02 2.80
N LYS A 29 7.45 0.31 1.50
CA LYS A 29 8.47 1.13 0.85
C LYS A 29 8.03 2.58 0.70
N GLU A 30 6.76 2.78 0.39
CA GLU A 30 6.17 4.10 0.16
C GLU A 30 4.70 4.09 0.58
N SER A 31 4.20 5.24 1.02
CA SER A 31 2.78 5.47 1.32
C SER A 31 2.40 6.89 0.99
N TRP A 32 1.21 7.08 0.44
CA TRP A 32 0.67 8.40 0.12
C TRP A 32 -0.86 8.41 0.28
N ASN A 33 -1.43 9.61 0.33
CA ASN A 33 -2.87 9.78 0.38
C ASN A 33 -3.35 10.33 -0.96
N GLU A 34 -4.43 9.76 -1.48
CA GLU A 34 -5.13 10.25 -2.67
C GLU A 34 -6.61 10.45 -2.35
N ASP A 35 -7.21 11.42 -3.01
CA ASP A 35 -8.66 11.60 -2.99
C ASP A 35 -9.24 10.82 -4.16
N VAL A 36 -10.00 9.77 -3.85
CA VAL A 36 -10.66 8.91 -4.83
C VAL A 36 -12.15 9.07 -4.62
N ASP A 37 -12.84 9.66 -5.61
CA ASP A 37 -14.27 9.91 -5.57
C ASP A 37 -14.74 10.72 -4.35
N GLY A 38 -13.94 11.70 -3.89
CA GLY A 38 -14.24 12.51 -2.71
C GLY A 38 -13.91 11.84 -1.38
N VAL A 39 -13.31 10.65 -1.42
CA VAL A 39 -12.87 9.90 -0.24
C VAL A 39 -11.36 9.87 -0.20
N LYS A 40 -10.78 10.39 0.89
CA LYS A 40 -9.34 10.25 1.15
C LYS A 40 -9.01 8.79 1.44
N LYS A 41 -8.23 8.19 0.55
CA LYS A 41 -7.70 6.84 0.66
C LYS A 41 -6.19 6.89 0.85
N THR A 42 -5.69 5.93 1.61
CA THR A 42 -4.25 5.74 1.81
C THR A 42 -3.79 4.62 0.90
N PHE A 43 -2.78 4.88 0.09
CA PHE A 43 -2.14 3.90 -0.77
C PHE A 43 -0.73 3.65 -0.28
N GLY A 44 -0.23 2.46 -0.60
CA GLY A 44 1.12 2.07 -0.26
C GLY A 44 1.71 1.08 -1.24
N SER A 45 3.04 1.02 -1.25
CA SER A 45 3.81 0.03 -1.98
C SER A 45 4.53 -0.86 -0.98
N VAL A 46 4.28 -2.17 -1.04
CA VAL A 46 4.91 -3.18 -0.17
C VAL A 46 5.81 -4.10 -0.97
N ASP A 47 6.96 -4.48 -0.43
CA ASP A 47 7.85 -5.49 -1.00
C ASP A 47 7.51 -6.87 -0.43
N VAL A 48 7.07 -7.77 -1.32
CA VAL A 48 6.74 -9.16 -1.03
C VAL A 48 7.73 -10.06 -1.78
N GLY A 49 8.83 -10.40 -1.11
CA GLY A 49 9.81 -11.34 -1.66
C GLY A 49 10.44 -10.88 -2.97
N ARG A 50 10.91 -9.62 -3.02
CA ARG A 50 11.51 -8.94 -4.19
C ARG A 50 10.52 -8.53 -5.27
N LYS A 51 9.23 -8.51 -4.96
CA LYS A 51 8.18 -7.96 -5.83
C LYS A 51 7.51 -6.80 -5.12
N THR A 52 7.49 -5.65 -5.76
CA THR A 52 6.72 -4.50 -5.27
C THR A 52 5.26 -4.66 -5.67
N VAL A 53 4.37 -4.62 -4.69
CA VAL A 53 2.92 -4.58 -4.89
C VAL A 53 2.42 -3.24 -4.36
N THR A 54 1.72 -2.51 -5.22
CA THR A 54 1.13 -1.21 -4.89
C THR A 54 -0.38 -1.37 -4.77
N GLY A 55 -0.99 -0.80 -3.72
CA GLY A 55 -2.43 -0.91 -3.53
C GLY A 55 -2.97 -0.02 -2.43
N GLU A 56 -4.29 -0.04 -2.24
CA GLU A 56 -4.96 0.62 -1.12
C GLU A 56 -4.55 -0.06 0.18
N MET A 57 -4.06 0.71 1.15
CA MET A 57 -3.66 0.21 2.46
C MET A 57 -4.90 -0.14 3.29
N LEU A 58 -4.82 -1.26 4.01
CA LEU A 58 -5.87 -1.75 4.93
C LEU A 58 -5.53 -1.49 6.40
#